data_AF-A0ABD6DTC5-F1
#
_entry.id   AF-A0ABD6DTC5-F1
#
_cell.length_a   1.000
_cell.length_b   1.000
_cell.length_c   1.000
_cell.angle_alpha   90.00
_cell.angle_beta   90.00
_cell.angle_gamma   90.00
#
_symmetry.space_group_name_H-M   'P 1'
#
loop_
_entity.id
_entity.type
_entity.pdbx_description
1 polymer ?
#
loop_
_entity_poly.entity_id
_entity_poly.type
_entity_poly.pdbx_seq_one_letter_code
_entity_poly.pdbx_strand_id
1 'polypeptide(L)'
;MDDDPARRRRDVDDPPSTGDDESRGRRTTHAPAVDDRFAVPLRGVAVDAETRCAHWDDDVDIVALRFGCCEKFSPCHACHVETADHDPEPWARERFDEPAVLCGVCGTTLSARTYLNGEDACPSCGAAFNPGCRRHRDRYFERW
;
A
#
# COMPACT_ATOMS: atom_id res chain seq x y z
N MET A 1 14.36 65.85 -24.98
CA MET A 1 13.41 66.28 -23.93
C MET A 1 12.52 65.08 -23.76
N ASP A 2 13.05 64.13 -23.01
CA ASP A 2 12.58 62.76 -23.00
C ASP A 2 11.71 62.60 -21.77
N ASP A 3 10.42 62.41 -22.02
CA ASP A 3 9.35 62.26 -21.03
C ASP A 3 9.45 60.89 -20.35
N ASP A 4 9.45 60.92 -19.02
CA ASP A 4 9.49 59.78 -18.10
C ASP A 4 8.06 59.29 -17.79
N PRO A 5 7.84 57.97 -17.71
CA PRO A 5 6.95 57.51 -16.65
C PRO A 5 7.49 56.27 -15.91
N ALA A 6 8.11 56.52 -14.77
CA ALA A 6 7.77 55.98 -13.47
C ALA A 6 7.09 54.58 -13.40
N ARG A 7 7.84 53.65 -12.80
CA ARG A 7 7.40 52.67 -11.79
C ARG A 7 6.49 51.52 -12.24
N ARG A 8 7.01 50.29 -12.13
CA ARG A 8 6.73 49.36 -11.01
C ARG A 8 7.46 48.03 -11.24
N ARG A 9 8.47 47.74 -10.42
CA ARG A 9 8.90 46.37 -10.15
C ARG A 9 7.91 45.78 -9.15
N ARG A 10 7.26 44.68 -9.50
CA ARG A 10 6.57 43.80 -8.56
C ARG A 10 7.10 42.40 -8.81
N ASP A 11 7.92 41.95 -7.88
CA ASP A 11 8.07 40.54 -7.56
C ASP A 11 6.73 39.99 -7.02
N VAL A 12 6.65 38.66 -7.01
CA VAL A 12 5.61 37.80 -6.41
C VAL A 12 4.42 37.52 -7.32
N ASP A 13 4.42 36.34 -7.92
CA ASP A 13 3.39 35.31 -7.71
C ASP A 13 3.91 34.00 -8.32
N ASP A 14 4.76 33.30 -7.57
CA ASP A 14 4.91 31.85 -7.74
C ASP A 14 3.53 31.22 -7.50
N PRO A 15 3.00 30.40 -8.43
CA PRO A 15 1.75 29.72 -8.18
C PRO A 15 1.92 28.80 -6.96
N PRO A 16 0.95 28.77 -6.02
CA PRO A 16 1.04 27.86 -4.90
C PRO A 16 1.12 26.44 -5.43
N SER A 17 2.10 25.69 -4.92
CA SER A 17 2.23 24.25 -5.09
C SER A 17 0.86 23.62 -4.90
N THR A 18 0.39 22.88 -5.92
CA THR A 18 -0.84 22.08 -5.85
C THR A 18 -0.63 20.93 -4.88
N GLY A 19 -0.67 21.22 -3.59
CA GLY A 19 -0.90 20.24 -2.54
C GLY A 19 -2.41 20.09 -2.38
N ASP A 20 -3.06 19.41 -3.32
CA ASP A 20 -4.50 19.12 -3.30
C ASP A 20 -4.82 17.95 -4.27
N ASP A 21 -4.36 16.73 -3.98
CA ASP A 21 -4.94 15.48 -4.56
C ASP A 21 -4.65 14.20 -3.75
N GLU A 22 -3.71 14.22 -2.79
CA GLU A 22 -3.32 13.05 -1.99
C GLU A 22 -4.46 12.42 -1.15
N SER A 23 -5.50 13.19 -0.83
CA SER A 23 -6.64 12.77 0.01
C SER A 23 -7.87 12.33 -0.80
N ARG A 24 -7.91 12.52 -2.13
CA ARG A 24 -8.99 12.03 -2.99
C ARG A 24 -8.82 10.57 -3.43
N GLY A 25 -7.59 10.04 -3.34
CA GLY A 25 -7.24 8.68 -3.76
C GLY A 25 -7.26 7.61 -2.66
N ARG A 26 -7.34 7.97 -1.38
CA ARG A 26 -7.26 7.01 -0.27
C ARG A 26 -8.64 6.55 0.21
N ARG A 27 -8.84 5.25 0.44
CA ARG A 27 -10.12 4.67 0.90
C ARG A 27 -9.96 3.78 2.13
N THR A 28 -10.87 3.94 3.09
CA THR A 28 -11.00 3.01 4.21
C THR A 28 -12.14 2.04 3.94
N THR A 29 -11.89 0.75 4.10
CA THR A 29 -12.90 -0.29 3.89
C THR A 29 -12.90 -1.28 5.04
N HIS A 30 -14.07 -1.46 5.66
CA HIS A 30 -14.31 -2.42 6.76
C HIS A 30 -15.15 -3.61 6.30
N ALA A 31 -15.08 -4.71 7.06
CA ALA A 31 -15.99 -5.84 6.90
C ALA A 31 -17.47 -5.38 6.92
N PRO A 32 -18.33 -5.95 6.05
CA PRO A 32 -18.05 -7.02 5.09
C PRO A 32 -17.51 -6.53 3.73
N ALA A 33 -17.45 -5.22 3.50
CA ALA A 33 -17.06 -4.64 2.21
C ALA A 33 -15.58 -4.88 1.87
N VAL A 34 -15.23 -4.70 0.60
CA VAL A 34 -13.85 -4.71 0.08
C VAL A 34 -13.69 -3.54 -0.89
N ASP A 35 -12.46 -3.09 -1.09
CA ASP A 35 -12.16 -2.01 -2.03
C ASP A 35 -12.18 -2.55 -3.47
N ASP A 36 -13.17 -2.09 -4.25
CA ASP A 36 -13.46 -2.54 -5.60
C ASP A 36 -12.43 -2.09 -6.66
N ARG A 37 -11.47 -1.24 -6.28
CA ARG A 37 -10.36 -0.84 -7.15
C ARG A 37 -9.36 -1.95 -7.38
N PHE A 38 -9.27 -2.91 -6.47
CA PHE A 38 -8.33 -4.02 -6.54
C PHE A 38 -8.99 -5.28 -7.06
N ALA A 39 -8.27 -6.04 -7.88
CA ALA A 39 -8.74 -7.34 -8.40
C ALA A 39 -8.80 -8.43 -7.32
N VAL A 40 -8.22 -8.19 -6.14
CA VAL A 40 -8.27 -9.06 -4.97
C VAL A 40 -9.14 -8.44 -3.88
N PRO A 41 -9.74 -9.24 -2.99
CA PRO A 41 -10.58 -8.70 -1.93
C PRO A 41 -9.71 -7.99 -0.86
N LEU A 42 -9.48 -6.69 -1.04
CA LEU A 42 -8.63 -5.87 -0.19
C LEU A 42 -9.44 -5.02 0.81
N ARG A 43 -8.95 -4.90 2.04
CA ARG A 43 -9.46 -3.99 3.08
C ARG A 43 -8.29 -3.29 3.77
N GLY A 44 -8.57 -2.14 4.38
CA GLY A 44 -7.57 -1.37 5.11
C GLY A 44 -8.03 0.05 5.40
N VAL A 45 -7.15 0.84 6.00
CA VAL A 45 -7.43 2.21 6.45
C VAL A 45 -6.66 3.19 5.56
N ALA A 46 -7.41 4.11 4.93
CA ALA A 46 -6.90 5.10 3.99
C ALA A 46 -5.93 4.52 2.95
N VAL A 47 -6.33 3.42 2.31
CA VAL A 47 -5.51 2.72 1.33
C VAL A 47 -5.48 3.48 0.01
N ASP A 48 -4.29 3.78 -0.51
CA ASP A 48 -4.14 4.43 -1.82
C ASP A 48 -4.26 3.42 -2.99
N ALA A 49 -3.89 3.81 -4.22
CA ALA A 49 -3.95 2.93 -5.38
C ALA A 49 -2.83 1.86 -5.41
N GLU A 50 -1.73 2.09 -4.68
CA GLU A 50 -0.54 1.24 -4.65
C GLU A 50 -0.43 0.47 -3.32
N THR A 51 -1.53 0.39 -2.57
CA THR A 51 -1.69 -0.33 -1.29
C THR A 51 -1.03 0.32 -0.07
N ARG A 52 -0.45 1.52 -0.17
CA ARG A 52 0.00 2.26 1.02
C ARG A 52 -1.20 2.60 1.89
N CYS A 53 -1.02 2.68 3.20
CA CYS A 53 -2.12 2.85 4.15
C CYS A 53 -1.80 3.90 5.21
N ALA A 54 -2.79 4.27 6.02
CA ALA A 54 -2.62 5.24 7.11
C ALA A 54 -1.52 4.86 8.13
N HIS A 55 -1.13 3.59 8.21
CA HIS A 55 -0.11 3.11 9.15
C HIS A 55 1.30 3.10 8.56
N TRP A 56 1.42 2.90 7.25
CA TRP A 56 2.69 2.73 6.52
C TRP A 56 2.52 3.31 5.11
N ASP A 57 3.27 4.37 4.81
CA ASP A 57 3.08 5.24 3.64
C ASP A 57 4.40 5.63 2.97
N ASP A 58 5.48 4.87 3.19
CA ASP A 58 6.72 5.06 2.44
C ASP A 58 6.57 4.49 1.01
N ASP A 59 7.42 4.95 0.08
CA ASP A 59 7.41 4.50 -1.33
C ASP A 59 7.52 2.99 -1.52
N VAL A 60 8.01 2.27 -0.51
CA VAL A 60 8.22 0.81 -0.50
C VAL A 60 7.12 0.04 0.23
N ASP A 61 6.15 0.72 0.84
CA ASP A 61 4.98 0.14 1.54
C ASP A 61 3.86 -0.24 0.56
N ILE A 62 4.26 -0.88 -0.54
CA ILE A 62 3.43 -1.13 -1.73
C ILE A 62 3.02 -2.60 -1.85
N VAL A 63 2.84 -3.29 -0.72
CA VAL A 63 2.36 -4.68 -0.68
C VAL A 63 1.11 -4.80 0.16
N ALA A 64 0.19 -5.69 -0.24
CA ALA A 64 -0.87 -6.18 0.63
C ALA A 64 -0.74 -7.69 0.83
N LEU A 65 -1.01 -8.15 2.05
CA LEU A 65 -0.78 -9.52 2.50
C LEU A 65 -2.11 -10.20 2.79
N ARG A 66 -2.26 -11.45 2.33
CA ARG A 66 -3.46 -12.26 2.53
C ARG A 66 -3.41 -12.95 3.89
N PHE A 67 -4.48 -12.81 4.67
CA PHE A 67 -4.59 -13.40 6.00
C PHE A 67 -5.29 -14.77 5.96
N GLY A 68 -4.84 -15.71 6.80
CA GLY A 68 -5.34 -17.08 6.83
C GLY A 68 -6.81 -17.19 7.28
N CYS A 69 -7.21 -16.36 8.24
CA CYS A 69 -8.54 -16.35 8.85
C CYS A 69 -9.70 -16.08 7.88
N CYS A 70 -9.51 -15.16 6.91
CA CYS A 70 -10.60 -14.71 6.04
C CYS A 70 -10.22 -14.58 4.56
N GLU A 71 -8.96 -14.87 4.23
CA GLU A 71 -8.41 -14.81 2.88
C GLU A 71 -8.49 -13.44 2.21
N LYS A 72 -8.72 -12.37 3.00
CA LYS A 72 -8.69 -10.99 2.54
C LYS A 72 -7.26 -10.46 2.55
N PHE A 73 -6.98 -9.56 1.63
CA PHE A 73 -5.73 -8.83 1.58
C PHE A 73 -5.83 -7.57 2.44
N SER A 74 -4.77 -7.28 3.16
CA SER A 74 -4.62 -6.03 3.90
C SER A 74 -3.19 -5.51 3.76
N PRO A 75 -2.98 -4.19 3.57
CA PRO A 75 -1.64 -3.59 3.49
C PRO A 75 -0.73 -3.97 4.67
N CYS A 76 -1.31 -4.04 5.87
CA CYS A 76 -0.58 -4.42 7.06
C CYS A 76 -1.48 -5.12 8.10
N HIS A 77 -0.85 -5.62 9.16
CA HIS A 77 -1.53 -6.25 10.29
C HIS A 77 -2.45 -5.28 11.05
N ALA A 78 -2.06 -4.01 11.22
CA ALA A 78 -2.91 -3.02 11.90
C ALA A 78 -4.19 -2.73 11.10
N CYS A 79 -4.06 -2.58 9.78
CA CYS A 79 -5.21 -2.49 8.88
C CYS A 79 -6.16 -3.69 9.04
N HIS A 80 -5.66 -4.93 9.17
CA HIS A 80 -6.53 -6.08 9.39
C HIS A 80 -7.26 -5.98 10.73
N VAL A 81 -6.54 -5.74 11.82
CA VAL A 81 -7.13 -5.63 13.18
C VAL A 81 -8.23 -4.56 13.23
N GLU A 82 -8.06 -3.44 12.52
CA GLU A 82 -9.04 -2.35 12.53
C GLU A 82 -10.24 -2.57 11.59
N THR A 83 -10.08 -3.37 10.53
CA THR A 83 -11.09 -3.49 9.46
C THR A 83 -11.78 -4.85 9.39
N ALA A 84 -11.28 -5.85 10.09
CA ALA A 84 -11.93 -7.14 10.29
C ALA A 84 -12.76 -7.15 11.57
N ASP A 85 -13.69 -8.11 11.65
CA ASP A 85 -14.52 -8.42 12.82
C ASP A 85 -13.97 -9.61 13.63
N HIS A 86 -12.71 -10.00 13.38
CA HIS A 86 -12.04 -11.14 13.96
C HIS A 86 -10.52 -10.91 14.03
N ASP A 87 -9.85 -11.71 14.85
CA ASP A 87 -8.41 -11.65 15.02
C ASP A 87 -7.65 -12.16 13.79
N PRO A 88 -6.50 -11.57 13.44
CA PRO A 88 -5.69 -12.02 12.31
C PRO A 88 -5.04 -13.38 12.57
N GLU A 89 -5.09 -14.24 11.56
CA GLU A 89 -4.32 -15.48 11.53
C GLU A 89 -3.28 -15.45 10.39
N PRO A 90 -2.04 -15.91 10.64
CA PRO A 90 -1.02 -16.04 9.60
C PRO A 90 -1.46 -16.96 8.44
N TRP A 91 -0.91 -16.73 7.26
CA TRP A 91 -1.08 -17.61 6.10
C TRP A 91 -0.43 -18.97 6.36
N ALA A 92 -1.20 -20.04 6.15
CA ALA A 92 -0.79 -21.41 6.46
C ALA A 92 0.36 -21.90 5.57
N ARG A 93 1.33 -22.61 6.15
CA ARG A 93 2.56 -23.04 5.45
C ARG A 93 2.30 -23.88 4.20
N GLU A 94 1.35 -24.78 4.32
CA GLU A 94 0.85 -25.73 3.33
C GLU A 94 0.23 -25.03 2.11
N ARG A 95 -0.09 -23.74 2.26
CA ARG A 95 -0.62 -22.88 1.21
C ARG A 95 0.42 -21.90 0.67
N PHE A 96 1.71 -22.09 0.97
CA PHE A 96 2.74 -21.13 0.55
C PHE A 96 2.96 -21.03 -0.96
N ASP A 97 2.47 -22.00 -1.71
CA ASP A 97 2.48 -22.00 -3.17
C ASP A 97 1.23 -21.34 -3.77
N GLU A 98 0.24 -20.97 -2.97
CA GLU A 98 -0.93 -20.16 -3.37
C GLU A 98 -0.65 -18.65 -3.30
N PRO A 99 -1.39 -17.81 -4.06
CA PRO A 99 -1.30 -16.35 -3.99
C PRO A 99 -1.58 -15.81 -2.58
N ALA A 100 -0.61 -15.07 -2.03
CA ALA A 100 -0.65 -14.54 -0.67
C ALA A 100 -0.15 -13.08 -0.55
N VAL A 101 0.50 -12.53 -1.58
CA VAL A 101 1.02 -11.16 -1.57
C VAL A 101 0.60 -10.45 -2.84
N LEU A 102 0.04 -9.24 -2.74
CA LEU A 102 -0.24 -8.36 -3.87
C LEU A 102 0.88 -7.33 -3.98
N CYS A 103 1.42 -7.13 -5.19
CA CYS A 103 2.21 -5.93 -5.50
C CYS A 103 1.25 -4.80 -5.88
N GLY A 104 1.25 -3.71 -5.12
CA GLY A 104 0.38 -2.56 -5.36
C GLY A 104 0.69 -1.78 -6.64
N VAL A 105 1.95 -1.81 -7.11
CA VAL A 105 2.37 -1.12 -8.34
C VAL A 105 1.83 -1.79 -9.61
N CYS A 106 2.01 -3.11 -9.74
CA CYS A 106 1.65 -3.83 -10.97
C CYS A 106 0.43 -4.75 -10.83
N GLY A 107 -0.16 -4.85 -9.64
CA GLY A 107 -1.31 -5.70 -9.36
C GLY A 107 -1.04 -7.20 -9.38
N THR A 108 0.21 -7.63 -9.60
CA THR A 108 0.56 -9.06 -9.63
C THR A 108 0.47 -9.66 -8.24
N THR A 109 -0.19 -10.81 -8.13
CA THR A 109 -0.18 -11.60 -6.89
C THR A 109 0.95 -12.63 -6.92
N LEU A 110 1.75 -12.66 -5.86
CA LEU A 110 2.84 -13.60 -5.63
C LEU A 110 2.42 -14.65 -4.61
N SER A 111 3.01 -15.84 -4.71
CA SER A 111 2.91 -16.82 -3.62
C SER A 111 3.73 -16.38 -2.41
N ALA A 112 3.40 -16.89 -1.23
CA ALA A 112 4.20 -16.63 -0.03
C ALA A 112 5.65 -17.08 -0.25
N ARG A 113 5.86 -18.25 -0.87
CA ARG A 113 7.20 -18.76 -1.19
C ARG A 113 8.00 -17.80 -2.08
N THR A 114 7.39 -17.26 -3.12
CA THR A 114 8.06 -16.30 -4.03
C THR A 114 8.43 -15.02 -3.30
N TYR A 115 7.48 -14.44 -2.55
CA TYR A 115 7.73 -13.21 -1.79
C TYR A 115 8.85 -13.39 -0.75
N LEU A 116 8.78 -14.48 0.00
CA LEU A 116 9.64 -14.71 1.14
C LEU A 116 11.09 -15.07 0.77
N ASN A 117 11.29 -15.70 -0.39
CA ASN A 117 12.61 -16.06 -0.94
C ASN A 117 13.21 -14.96 -1.84
N GLY A 118 12.48 -13.87 -2.09
CA GLY A 118 12.91 -12.78 -2.96
C GLY A 118 13.85 -11.76 -2.30
N GLU A 119 14.33 -10.83 -3.13
CA GLU A 119 15.25 -9.74 -2.79
C GLU A 119 14.49 -8.45 -2.44
N ASP A 120 13.38 -8.55 -1.68
CA ASP A 120 12.49 -7.42 -1.36
C ASP A 120 12.09 -6.59 -2.58
N ALA A 121 11.77 -7.25 -3.70
CA ALA A 121 11.29 -6.60 -4.91
C ALA A 121 10.28 -7.47 -5.64
N CYS A 122 9.38 -6.84 -6.39
CA CYS A 122 8.43 -7.55 -7.23
C CYS A 122 9.16 -8.21 -8.40
N PRO A 123 9.10 -9.55 -8.58
CA PRO A 123 9.74 -10.21 -9.71
C PRO A 123 9.09 -9.89 -11.05
N SER A 124 7.88 -9.31 -11.05
CA SER A 124 7.16 -8.96 -12.28
C SER A 124 7.48 -7.55 -12.79
N CYS A 125 7.72 -6.57 -11.91
CA CYS A 125 7.90 -5.16 -12.31
C CYS A 125 9.15 -4.50 -11.73
N GLY A 126 9.86 -5.16 -10.81
CA GLY A 126 11.07 -4.63 -10.18
C GLY A 126 10.82 -3.60 -9.07
N ALA A 127 9.58 -3.25 -8.75
CA ALA A 127 9.27 -2.33 -7.66
C ALA A 127 9.82 -2.84 -6.32
N ALA A 128 10.44 -1.95 -5.55
CA ALA A 128 11.02 -2.27 -4.25
C ALA A 128 9.94 -2.43 -3.18
N PHE A 129 10.04 -3.49 -2.38
CA PHE A 129 9.21 -3.74 -1.22
C PHE A 129 9.94 -3.35 0.06
N ASN A 130 9.20 -3.00 1.11
CA ASN A 130 9.79 -2.63 2.39
C ASN A 130 10.58 -3.81 3.01
N PRO A 131 11.91 -3.75 3.13
CA PRO A 131 12.71 -4.81 3.76
C PRO A 131 12.43 -4.95 5.26
N GLY A 132 11.89 -3.89 5.90
CA GLY A 132 11.42 -3.89 7.28
C GLY A 132 10.35 -4.95 7.55
N CYS A 133 9.54 -5.32 6.55
CA CYS A 133 8.53 -6.37 6.65
C CYS A 133 9.12 -7.73 7.07
N ARG A 134 10.41 -7.99 6.81
CA ARG A 134 11.11 -9.21 7.25
C ARG A 134 11.02 -9.45 8.75
N ARG A 135 11.02 -8.37 9.55
CA ARG A 135 10.96 -8.42 11.03
C ARG A 135 9.59 -8.84 11.56
N HIS A 136 8.58 -8.90 10.69
CA HIS A 136 7.18 -9.11 11.07
C HIS A 136 6.53 -10.27 10.30
N ARG A 137 7.34 -11.11 9.63
CA ARG A 137 6.86 -12.24 8.82
C ARG A 137 5.95 -13.18 9.60
N ASP A 138 6.21 -13.37 10.89
CA ASP A 138 5.42 -14.20 11.79
C ASP A 138 3.99 -13.70 12.02
N ARG A 139 3.70 -12.43 11.73
CA ARG A 139 2.33 -11.89 11.74
C ARG A 139 1.52 -12.25 10.51
N TYR A 140 2.18 -12.65 9.42
CA TYR A 140 1.56 -12.85 8.11
C TYR A 140 1.72 -14.27 7.58
N PHE A 141 2.73 -15.00 8.03
CA PHE A 141 3.07 -16.32 7.54
C PHE A 141 3.43 -17.24 8.71
N GLU A 142 2.92 -18.47 8.67
CA GLU A 142 3.36 -19.49 9.62
C GLU A 142 4.85 -19.81 9.47
N ARG A 143 5.45 -20.29 10.55
CA ARG A 143 6.86 -20.64 10.53
C ARG A 143 7.10 -21.94 9.76
N TRP A 144 8.07 -21.85 8.86
CA TRP A 144 8.80 -22.91 8.17
C TRP A 144 9.75 -23.70 9.08
#